data_AF-A0A968P913-F1
#
_entry.id   AF-A0A968P913-F1
#
_cell.length_a   1.000
_cell.length_b   1.000
_cell.length_c   1.000
_cell.angle_alpha   90.00
_cell.angle_beta   90.00
_cell.angle_gamma   90.00
#
_symmetry.space_group_name_H-M   'P 1'
#
loop_
_entity.id
_entity.type
_entity.pdbx_description
1 polymer ?
#
loop_
_entity_poly.entity_id
_entity_poly.type
_entity_poly.pdbx_seq_one_letter_code
_entity_poly.pdbx_strand_id
1 'polypeptide(L)'
;MFGAFITDAIGIYSVFGAFIVGAAMPKGAFAKAVAERTEPLTVSLLLPMFFVFSGLNTRIGLVNTVELWLLTAGVVAVAILGKGVACTLAARYSGESWRDSMTIGTLMNARGLMELILLNIGLEHGVITPTLFTIMVLMAVVTTLMASPLYNWIRRG
;
A
#
# COMPACT_ATOMS: atom_id res chain seq x y z
N MET A 1 20.19 3.41 -9.32
CA MET A 1 20.60 2.05 -9.74
C MET A 1 21.69 1.48 -8.83
N PHE A 2 22.81 2.18 -8.58
CA PHE A 2 23.86 1.72 -7.64
C PHE A 2 23.36 1.48 -6.20
N GLY A 3 22.55 2.38 -5.63
CA GLY A 3 22.01 2.18 -4.26
C GLY A 3 21.08 0.96 -4.14
N ALA A 4 20.21 0.73 -5.13
CA ALA A 4 19.35 -0.44 -5.20
C ALA A 4 20.17 -1.74 -5.29
N PHE A 5 21.22 -1.76 -6.13
CA PHE A 5 22.14 -2.89 -6.30
C PHE A 5 22.93 -3.20 -5.02
N ILE A 6 23.35 -2.18 -4.27
CA ILE A 6 24.06 -2.36 -2.99
C ILE A 6 23.11 -2.90 -1.91
N THR A 7 21.88 -2.38 -1.79
CA THR A 7 20.90 -2.95 -0.85
C THR A 7 20.54 -4.39 -1.21
N ASP A 8 20.35 -4.69 -2.50
CA ASP A 8 20.05 -6.04 -2.98
C ASP A 8 21.20 -7.01 -2.64
N ALA A 9 22.46 -6.57 -2.79
CA ALA A 9 23.64 -7.33 -2.38
C ALA A 9 23.79 -7.52 -0.86
N ILE A 10 23.20 -6.63 -0.05
CA ILE A 10 23.21 -6.70 1.43
C ILE A 10 22.00 -7.51 1.96
N GLY A 11 21.10 -7.99 1.09
CA GLY A 11 19.87 -8.70 1.48
C GLY A 11 18.78 -7.77 2.02
N ILE A 12 18.91 -6.46 1.79
CA ILE A 12 17.88 -5.45 2.08
C ILE A 12 17.10 -5.21 0.78
N TYR A 13 15.78 -5.15 0.87
CA TYR A 13 14.95 -4.96 -0.32
C TYR A 13 15.37 -3.74 -1.14
N SER A 14 15.63 -3.94 -2.43
CA SER A 14 16.13 -2.95 -3.39
C SER A 14 15.32 -1.63 -3.43
N VAL A 15 14.04 -1.70 -3.06
CA VAL A 15 13.13 -0.56 -2.91
C VAL A 15 13.59 0.41 -1.82
N PHE A 16 14.12 -0.07 -0.70
CA PHE A 16 14.65 0.80 0.36
C PHE A 16 15.91 1.55 -0.10
N GLY A 17 16.78 0.90 -0.89
CA GLY A 17 17.94 1.56 -1.48
C GLY A 17 17.55 2.66 -2.48
N ALA A 18 16.53 2.42 -3.30
CA ALA A 18 15.97 3.45 -4.18
C ALA A 18 15.37 4.62 -3.38
N PHE A 19 14.65 4.33 -2.29
CA PHE A 19 14.09 5.34 -1.39
C PHE A 19 15.17 6.19 -0.72
N ILE A 20 16.23 5.57 -0.18
CA ILE A 20 17.34 6.28 0.48
C ILE A 20 18.08 7.18 -0.52
N VAL A 21 18.34 6.70 -1.74
CA VAL A 21 18.95 7.52 -2.79
C VAL A 21 18.06 8.72 -3.16
N GLY A 22 16.75 8.51 -3.25
CA GLY A 22 15.79 9.59 -3.47
C GLY A 22 15.76 10.60 -2.30
N ALA A 23 15.79 10.13 -1.07
CA ALA A 23 15.78 10.96 0.13
C ALA A 23 17.09 11.75 0.32
N ALA A 24 18.22 11.17 -0.07
CA ALA A 24 19.54 11.82 -0.05
C ALA A 24 19.74 12.82 -1.20
N MET A 25 18.82 12.87 -2.17
CA MET A 25 18.94 13.76 -3.33
C MET A 25 18.76 15.23 -2.92
N PRO A 26 19.66 16.14 -3.38
CA PRO A 26 19.59 17.54 -2.99
C PRO A 26 18.31 18.20 -3.52
N LYS A 27 17.58 18.89 -2.65
CA LYS A 27 16.36 19.63 -3.00
C LYS A 27 16.74 20.80 -3.92
N GLY A 28 16.21 20.83 -5.14
CA GLY A 28 16.49 21.89 -6.11
C GLY A 28 16.13 21.52 -7.54
N ALA A 29 16.55 22.33 -8.50
CA ALA A 29 16.26 22.16 -9.92
C ALA A 29 16.73 20.80 -10.46
N PHE A 30 17.83 20.25 -9.92
CA PHE A 30 18.36 18.95 -10.31
C PHE A 30 17.42 17.80 -9.96
N ALA A 31 16.94 17.72 -8.71
CA ALA A 31 15.97 16.69 -8.30
C ALA A 31 14.66 16.81 -9.09
N LYS A 32 14.21 18.03 -9.36
CA LYS A 32 13.01 18.28 -10.16
C LYS A 32 13.18 17.83 -11.62
N ALA A 33 14.30 18.16 -12.25
CA ALA A 33 14.60 17.74 -13.62
C ALA A 33 14.69 16.22 -13.76
N VAL A 34 15.26 15.52 -12.77
CA VAL A 34 15.31 14.06 -12.75
C VAL A 34 13.93 13.46 -12.55
N ALA A 35 13.12 14.02 -11.64
CA ALA A 35 11.74 13.59 -11.44
C ALA A 35 10.90 13.77 -12.72
N GLU A 36 10.92 14.94 -13.34
CA GLU A 36 10.17 15.23 -14.58
C GLU A 36 10.55 14.31 -15.74
N ARG A 37 11.80 13.85 -15.80
CA ARG A 37 12.26 12.90 -16.84
C ARG A 37 11.87 11.45 -16.54
N THR A 38 11.75 11.08 -15.27
CA THR A 38 11.51 9.68 -14.85
C THR A 38 10.04 9.39 -14.52
N GLU A 39 9.27 10.41 -14.14
CA GLU A 39 7.86 10.32 -13.80
C GLU A 39 6.99 9.79 -14.95
N PRO A 40 7.12 10.27 -16.21
CA PRO A 40 6.30 9.77 -17.32
C PRO A 40 6.49 8.27 -17.55
N LEU A 41 7.75 7.80 -17.50
CA LEU A 41 8.08 6.38 -17.61
C LEU A 41 7.51 5.57 -16.44
N THR A 42 7.63 6.11 -15.23
CA THR A 42 7.20 5.43 -14.01
C THR A 42 5.69 5.27 -13.96
N VAL A 43 4.95 6.36 -14.21
CA VAL A 43 3.48 6.37 -14.13
C VAL A 43 2.84 5.65 -15.32
N SER A 44 3.42 5.75 -16.52
CA SER A 44 2.81 5.19 -17.74
C SER A 44 3.17 3.72 -17.97
N LEU A 45 4.35 3.27 -17.51
CA LEU A 45 4.84 1.91 -17.80
C LEU A 45 5.06 1.09 -16.53
N LEU A 46 5.92 1.57 -15.62
CA LEU A 46 6.35 0.77 -14.46
C LEU A 46 5.20 0.50 -13.48
N LEU A 47 4.38 1.52 -13.21
CA LEU A 47 3.28 1.43 -12.27
C LEU A 47 2.16 0.49 -12.77
N PRO A 48 1.66 0.58 -14.02
CA PRO A 48 0.72 -0.41 -14.56
C PRO A 48 1.30 -1.82 -14.58
N MET A 49 2.56 -2.00 -15.00
CA MET A 49 3.19 -3.33 -15.01
C MET A 49 3.30 -3.93 -13.60
N PHE A 50 3.59 -3.11 -12.58
CA PHE A 50 3.59 -3.56 -11.19
C PHE A 50 2.22 -4.08 -10.74
N PHE A 51 1.14 -3.35 -11.05
CA PHE A 51 -0.21 -3.81 -10.72
C PHE A 51 -0.62 -5.05 -11.51
N VAL A 52 -0.23 -5.17 -12.79
CA VAL A 52 -0.47 -6.37 -13.59
C VAL A 52 0.25 -7.57 -12.99
N PHE A 53 1.53 -7.44 -12.64
CA PHE A 53 2.30 -8.51 -11.99
C PHE A 53 1.66 -8.95 -10.66
N SER A 54 1.33 -8.00 -9.80
CA SER A 54 0.66 -8.30 -8.53
C SER A 54 -0.72 -8.94 -8.74
N GLY A 55 -1.46 -8.50 -9.76
CA GLY A 55 -2.77 -9.05 -10.12
C GLY A 55 -2.68 -10.48 -10.67
N LEU A 56 -1.70 -10.78 -11.52
CA LEU A 56 -1.46 -12.12 -12.05
C LEU A 56 -1.07 -13.12 -10.95
N ASN A 57 -0.32 -12.67 -9.94
CA ASN A 57 -0.01 -13.49 -8.76
C ASN A 57 -1.24 -13.70 -7.85
N THR A 58 -2.25 -12.85 -7.96
CA THR A 58 -3.48 -12.94 -7.17
C THR A 58 -4.40 -14.02 -7.76
N ARG A 59 -4.36 -15.21 -7.18
CA ARG A 59 -5.20 -16.33 -7.61
C ARG A 59 -6.46 -16.37 -6.77
N ILE A 60 -7.48 -15.60 -7.18
CA ILE A 60 -8.79 -15.55 -6.50
C ILE A 60 -9.40 -16.95 -6.36
N GLY A 61 -9.14 -17.84 -7.33
CA GLY A 61 -9.51 -19.25 -7.29
C GLY A 61 -8.79 -20.10 -6.23
N LEU A 62 -7.99 -19.51 -5.33
CA LEU A 62 -7.52 -20.17 -4.11
C LEU A 62 -8.46 -19.95 -2.93
N VAL A 63 -9.25 -18.88 -2.96
CA VAL A 63 -10.26 -18.54 -1.95
C VAL A 63 -11.61 -19.16 -2.37
N ASN A 64 -11.67 -20.48 -2.40
CA ASN A 64 -12.85 -21.21 -2.91
C ASN A 64 -13.80 -21.72 -1.81
N THR A 65 -13.38 -21.66 -0.55
CA THR A 65 -14.15 -22.19 0.57
C THR A 65 -14.77 -21.05 1.37
N VAL A 66 -15.99 -21.27 1.89
CA VAL A 66 -16.71 -20.30 2.73
C VAL A 66 -15.85 -19.86 3.94
N GLU A 67 -15.07 -20.77 4.52
CA GLU A 67 -14.14 -20.46 5.61
C GLU A 67 -13.07 -19.43 5.22
N LEU A 68 -12.52 -19.52 4.01
CA LEU A 68 -11.51 -18.57 3.52
C LEU A 68 -12.14 -17.19 3.22
N TRP A 69 -13.39 -17.16 2.79
CA TRP A 69 -14.15 -15.92 2.64
C TRP A 69 -14.46 -15.27 3.99
N LEU A 70 -14.84 -16.07 4.99
CA LEU A 70 -15.03 -15.59 6.37
C LEU A 70 -13.71 -15.06 6.96
N LEU A 71 -12.60 -15.76 6.72
CA LEU A 71 -11.27 -15.28 7.11
C LEU A 71 -10.94 -13.95 6.42
N THR A 72 -11.20 -13.83 5.13
CA THR A 72 -10.99 -12.58 4.37
C THR A 72 -11.81 -11.43 4.95
N ALA A 73 -13.10 -11.66 5.21
CA ALA A 73 -13.97 -10.67 5.83
C ALA A 73 -13.49 -10.29 7.24
N GLY A 74 -13.03 -11.26 8.03
CA GLY A 74 -12.43 -11.02 9.35
C GLY A 74 -11.17 -10.15 9.27
N VAL A 75 -10.26 -10.45 8.34
CA VAL A 75 -9.03 -9.67 8.13
C VAL A 75 -9.37 -8.24 7.69
N VAL A 76 -10.35 -8.06 6.80
CA VAL A 76 -10.83 -6.73 6.39
C VAL A 76 -11.40 -5.97 7.59
N ALA A 77 -12.26 -6.60 8.40
CA ALA A 77 -12.84 -5.97 9.57
C ALA A 77 -11.78 -5.55 10.58
N VAL A 78 -10.82 -6.43 10.88
CA VAL A 78 -9.68 -6.13 11.76
C VAL A 78 -8.81 -5.02 11.20
N ALA A 79 -8.57 -4.98 9.88
CA ALA A 79 -7.80 -3.90 9.26
C ALA A 79 -8.50 -2.54 9.40
N ILE A 80 -9.81 -2.49 9.16
CA ILE A 80 -10.62 -1.27 9.26
C ILE A 80 -10.67 -0.78 10.72
N LEU A 81 -10.94 -1.67 11.66
CA LEU A 81 -10.99 -1.32 13.08
C LEU A 81 -9.60 -0.95 13.61
N GLY A 82 -8.60 -1.77 13.31
CA GLY A 82 -7.25 -1.63 13.84
C GLY A 82 -6.53 -0.37 13.35
N LYS A 83 -6.69 0.02 12.09
CA LYS A 83 -6.06 1.24 11.55
C LYS A 83 -7.01 2.42 11.47
N GLY A 84 -8.20 2.23 10.89
CA GLY A 84 -9.16 3.31 10.70
C GLY A 84 -9.59 3.93 12.04
N VAL A 85 -10.10 3.10 12.95
CA VAL A 85 -10.59 3.60 14.26
C VAL A 85 -9.43 4.07 15.14
N ALA A 86 -8.31 3.34 15.18
CA ALA A 86 -7.15 3.75 15.97
C ALA A 86 -6.58 5.10 15.52
N CYS A 87 -6.43 5.32 14.21
CA CYS A 87 -5.95 6.60 13.68
C CYS A 87 -6.94 7.74 13.90
N THR A 88 -8.26 7.48 13.79
CA THR A 88 -9.28 8.49 14.13
C THR A 88 -9.24 8.86 15.61
N LEU A 89 -9.11 7.88 16.51
CA LEU A 89 -9.01 8.15 17.94
C LEU A 89 -7.70 8.88 18.29
N ALA A 90 -6.59 8.50 17.67
CA ALA A 90 -5.31 9.17 17.85
C ALA A 90 -5.37 10.63 17.37
N ALA A 91 -5.92 10.89 16.18
CA ALA A 91 -6.12 12.25 15.68
C ALA A 91 -7.01 13.08 16.60
N ARG A 92 -8.06 12.46 17.16
CA ARG A 92 -8.94 13.11 18.12
C ARG A 92 -8.22 13.47 19.41
N TYR A 93 -7.37 12.57 19.92
CA TYR A 93 -6.54 12.83 21.10
C TYR A 93 -5.51 13.94 20.86
N SER A 94 -5.04 14.08 19.62
CA SER A 94 -4.18 15.20 19.20
C SER A 94 -4.90 16.55 19.07
N GLY A 95 -6.22 16.61 19.32
CA GLY A 95 -7.00 17.85 19.35
C GLY A 95 -7.76 18.16 18.07
N GLU A 96 -7.71 17.30 17.05
CA GLU A 96 -8.42 17.51 15.78
C GLU A 96 -9.94 17.43 15.94
N SER A 97 -10.67 18.09 15.04
CA SER A 97 -12.14 18.02 14.99
C SER A 97 -12.59 16.59 14.65
N TRP A 98 -13.85 16.25 14.95
CA TRP A 98 -14.37 14.91 14.61
C TRP A 98 -14.32 14.64 13.11
N ARG A 99 -14.60 15.66 12.28
CA ARG A 99 -14.55 15.56 10.82
C ARG A 99 -13.12 15.33 10.32
N ASP A 100 -12.16 16.07 10.84
CA ASP A 100 -10.75 15.95 10.45
C ASP A 100 -10.16 14.62 10.93
N SER A 101 -10.51 14.20 12.14
CA SER A 101 -10.09 12.90 12.71
C SER A 101 -10.61 11.70 11.90
N MET A 102 -11.87 11.74 11.47
CA MET A 102 -12.44 10.69 10.60
C MET A 102 -11.80 10.73 9.20
N THR A 103 -11.49 11.93 8.70
CA THR A 103 -10.79 12.12 7.42
C THR A 103 -9.39 11.49 7.46
N ILE A 104 -8.62 11.78 8.52
CA ILE A 104 -7.29 11.20 8.73
C ILE A 104 -7.39 9.67 8.83
N GLY A 105 -8.28 9.14 9.66
CA GLY A 105 -8.44 7.69 9.80
C GLY A 105 -8.83 6.99 8.50
N THR A 106 -9.69 7.63 7.69
CA THR A 106 -10.09 7.11 6.38
C THR A 106 -8.92 7.09 5.39
N LEU A 107 -8.13 8.17 5.35
CA LEU A 107 -6.96 8.27 4.48
C LEU A 107 -5.85 7.28 4.89
N MET A 108 -5.68 7.02 6.18
CA MET A 108 -4.72 6.02 6.68
C MET A 108 -5.13 4.58 6.36
N ASN A 109 -6.41 4.35 6.08
CA ASN A 109 -6.92 3.04 5.69
C ASN A 109 -6.67 2.72 4.22
N ALA A 110 -6.34 3.72 3.39
CA ALA A 110 -5.94 3.49 2.02
C ALA A 110 -4.63 2.70 1.98
N ARG A 111 -4.70 1.48 1.44
CA ARG A 111 -3.56 0.62 1.21
C ARG A 111 -3.06 0.83 -0.22
N GLY A 112 -1.78 1.15 -0.31
CA GLY A 112 -1.17 1.56 -1.57
C GLY A 112 -0.14 0.57 -2.08
N LEU A 113 0.78 1.10 -2.87
CA LEU A 113 1.85 0.38 -3.53
C LEU A 113 2.79 -0.34 -2.57
N MET A 114 3.14 0.31 -1.45
CA MET A 114 4.13 -0.23 -0.50
C MET A 114 3.72 -1.58 0.08
N GLU A 115 2.43 -1.79 0.35
CA GLU A 115 1.96 -3.08 0.87
C GLU A 115 2.03 -4.17 -0.20
N LEU A 116 1.59 -3.88 -1.42
CA LEU A 116 1.68 -4.82 -2.52
C LEU A 116 3.14 -5.19 -2.81
N ILE A 117 4.08 -4.24 -2.69
CA ILE A 117 5.51 -4.50 -2.85
C ILE A 117 5.95 -5.53 -1.81
N LEU A 118 5.65 -5.31 -0.53
CA LEU A 118 6.02 -6.23 0.55
C LEU A 118 5.37 -7.61 0.40
N LEU A 119 4.12 -7.66 -0.06
CA LEU A 119 3.42 -8.92 -0.32
C LEU A 119 4.07 -9.71 -1.46
N ASN A 120 4.41 -9.06 -2.58
CA ASN A 120 5.05 -9.76 -3.70
C ASN A 120 6.41 -10.32 -3.27
N ILE A 121 7.18 -9.53 -2.52
CA ILE A 121 8.48 -9.99 -2.04
C ILE A 121 8.35 -11.14 -1.01
N GLY A 122 7.39 -11.04 -0.09
CA GLY A 122 7.11 -12.10 0.87
C GLY A 122 6.67 -13.40 0.21
N LEU A 123 5.95 -13.31 -0.92
CA LEU A 123 5.56 -14.46 -1.73
C LEU A 123 6.78 -15.08 -2.43
N GLU A 124 7.66 -14.27 -3.02
CA GLU A 124 8.89 -14.74 -3.67
C GLU A 124 9.85 -15.44 -2.71
N HIS A 125 9.94 -14.95 -1.46
CA HIS A 125 10.76 -15.57 -0.42
C HIS A 125 10.06 -16.74 0.30
N GLY A 126 8.84 -17.09 -0.09
CA GLY A 126 8.07 -18.18 0.53
C GLY A 126 7.62 -17.91 1.96
N VAL A 127 7.70 -16.66 2.44
CA VAL A 127 7.27 -16.24 3.78
C VAL A 127 5.74 -16.31 3.91
N ILE A 128 5.03 -16.02 2.82
CA ILE A 128 3.56 -16.10 2.75
C ILE A 128 3.11 -17.05 1.65
N THR A 129 2.02 -17.77 1.91
CA THR A 129 1.42 -18.67 0.93
C THR A 129 0.64 -17.88 -0.14
N PRO A 130 0.47 -18.42 -1.35
CA PRO A 130 -0.35 -17.80 -2.40
C PRO A 130 -1.79 -17.47 -1.95
N THR A 131 -2.34 -18.28 -1.05
CA THR A 131 -3.66 -18.05 -0.44
C THR A 131 -3.66 -16.80 0.44
N LEU A 132 -2.68 -16.68 1.35
CA LEU A 132 -2.55 -15.49 2.20
C LEU A 132 -2.25 -14.23 1.39
N PHE A 133 -1.41 -14.34 0.36
CA PHE A 133 -1.17 -13.24 -0.59
C PHE A 133 -2.49 -12.76 -1.20
N THR A 134 -3.32 -13.68 -1.70
CA THR A 134 -4.62 -13.35 -2.29
C THR A 134 -5.56 -12.67 -1.30
N ILE A 135 -5.65 -13.18 -0.06
CA ILE A 135 -6.47 -12.57 1.01
C ILE A 135 -6.00 -11.15 1.32
N MET A 136 -4.69 -10.94 1.43
CA MET A 136 -4.11 -9.62 1.74
C MET A 136 -4.31 -8.63 0.60
N VAL A 137 -4.18 -9.07 -0.66
CA VAL A 137 -4.48 -8.23 -1.84
C VAL A 137 -5.96 -7.86 -1.88
N LEU A 138 -6.86 -8.82 -1.66
CA LEU A 138 -8.31 -8.54 -1.59
C LEU A 138 -8.64 -7.55 -0.47
N MET A 139 -8.05 -7.72 0.71
CA MET A 139 -8.21 -6.77 1.81
C MET A 139 -7.75 -5.38 1.40
N ALA A 140 -6.54 -5.25 0.85
CA ALA A 140 -5.99 -3.96 0.44
C ALA A 140 -6.86 -3.25 -0.61
N VAL A 141 -7.35 -3.99 -1.62
CA VAL A 141 -8.25 -3.45 -2.65
C VAL A 141 -9.56 -2.97 -2.02
N VAL A 142 -10.19 -3.80 -1.17
CA VAL A 142 -11.45 -3.44 -0.51
C VAL A 142 -11.28 -2.21 0.38
N THR A 143 -10.26 -2.16 1.24
CA THR A 143 -10.04 -1.02 2.14
C THR A 143 -9.75 0.28 1.38
N THR A 144 -9.03 0.20 0.26
CA THR A 144 -8.73 1.36 -0.58
C THR A 144 -9.94 1.85 -1.36
N LEU A 145 -10.73 0.92 -1.91
CA LEU A 145 -12.00 1.26 -2.55
C LEU A 145 -13.01 1.85 -1.55
N MET A 146 -12.95 1.45 -0.27
CA MET A 146 -13.77 2.02 0.79
C MET A 146 -13.28 3.41 1.24
N ALA A 147 -11.99 3.71 1.17
CA ALA A 147 -11.43 4.98 1.62
C ALA A 147 -11.97 6.17 0.80
N SER A 148 -12.02 6.05 -0.53
CA SER A 148 -12.52 7.11 -1.44
C SER A 148 -13.96 7.57 -1.18
N PRO A 149 -14.98 6.68 -1.11
CA PRO A 149 -16.36 7.08 -0.82
C PRO A 149 -16.52 7.59 0.60
N LEU A 150 -15.83 6.98 1.58
CA LEU A 150 -15.92 7.40 2.98
C LEU A 150 -15.33 8.81 3.16
N TYR A 151 -14.22 9.11 2.50
CA TYR A 151 -13.61 10.44 2.47
C TYR A 151 -14.57 11.48 1.88
N ASN A 152 -15.20 11.17 0.74
CA ASN A 152 -16.15 12.06 0.09
C ASN A 152 -17.42 12.29 0.91
N TRP A 153 -17.86 11.28 1.67
CA TRP A 153 -19.02 11.38 2.54
C TRP A 153 -18.75 12.28 3.76
N ILE A 154 -17.61 12.10 4.42
CA ILE A 154 -17.20 12.91 5.58
C ILE A 154 -17.03 14.38 5.19
N ARG A 155 -16.49 14.66 3.99
CA ARG A 155 -16.23 16.03 3.53
C ARG A 155 -17.46 16.74 2.97
N ARG A 156 -18.53 16.01 2.64
CA ARG A 156 -19.82 16.58 2.15
C ARG A 156 -20.83 16.84 3.27
N GLY A 157 -20.70 16.21 4.43
CA GLY A 157 -21.55 16.44 5.62
C GLY A 157 -21.01 17.52 6.54
#